data_AF-A0A1E1LJZ0-F1
#
_entry.id   AF-A0A1E1LJZ0-F1
#
_cell.length_a   1.000
_cell.length_b   1.000
_cell.length_c   1.000
_cell.angle_alpha   90.00
_cell.angle_beta   90.00
_cell.angle_gamma   90.00
#
_symmetry.space_group_name_H-M   'P 1'
#
loop_
_entity.id
_entity.type
_entity.pdbx_description
1 polymer ?
#
loop_
_entity_poly.entity_id
_entity_poly.type
_entity_poly.pdbx_seq_one_letter_code
_entity_poly.pdbx_strand_id
1 'polypeptide(L)'
;MSSMRNAVERRNHKERGQPEERKRWGLLEKHKDYSARARDFNDKKKKLKALKQKTLDKNPDEFYFGMMSRKGPATTGKNRTGTVNGDRGNEALSQEAVRLFKTQDLGYVRTMRNKALKDVEKLERRTVGIKGTGTKVVFVDDEEEQRRRASEDMDVDDEEKEDTSDGEPESVDNVTKNFRSMQKKEAMKLEIQLRKAREQLDVLTEAERALELQRARMAKSPMVGGVTKKGVKFKVKQRRNR
;
A
#
# COMPACT_ATOMS: atom_id res chain seq x y z
N MET A 1 20.84 -61.69 -20.41
CA MET A 1 20.14 -61.68 -19.10
C MET A 1 21.18 -61.91 -18.01
N SER A 2 21.13 -61.19 -16.89
CA SER A 2 22.14 -61.32 -15.83
C SER A 2 21.52 -62.11 -14.66
N SER A 3 21.83 -63.40 -14.58
CA SER A 3 21.13 -64.40 -13.75
C SER A 3 21.63 -64.53 -12.30
N MET A 4 22.69 -63.81 -11.90
CA MET A 4 23.22 -63.84 -10.52
C MET A 4 23.42 -62.43 -9.93
N ARG A 5 22.47 -61.51 -10.18
CA ARG A 5 22.54 -60.13 -9.62
C ARG A 5 22.10 -60.01 -8.15
N ASN A 6 21.38 -61.01 -7.63
CA ASN A 6 20.82 -61.00 -6.28
C ASN A 6 21.60 -61.88 -5.28
N ALA A 7 22.65 -62.57 -5.72
CA ALA A 7 23.45 -63.45 -4.86
C ALA A 7 24.53 -62.71 -4.05
N VAL A 8 24.87 -61.47 -4.44
CA VAL A 8 25.83 -60.61 -3.74
C VAL A 8 25.21 -59.23 -3.60
N GLU A 9 25.05 -58.76 -2.37
CA GLU A 9 24.50 -57.43 -2.10
C GLU A 9 25.43 -56.34 -2.65
N ARG A 10 24.90 -55.48 -3.51
CA ARG A 10 25.65 -54.34 -4.06
C ARG A 10 25.51 -53.15 -3.12
N ARG A 11 26.64 -52.66 -2.62
CA ARG A 11 26.66 -51.49 -1.75
C ARG A 11 26.34 -50.22 -2.55
N ASN A 12 25.48 -49.38 -1.99
CA ASN A 12 25.26 -48.04 -2.50
C ASN A 12 26.44 -47.13 -2.15
N HIS A 13 27.14 -46.61 -3.16
CA HIS A 13 28.21 -45.65 -2.96
C HIS A 13 27.64 -44.24 -2.82
N LYS A 14 27.88 -43.59 -1.67
CA LYS A 14 27.43 -42.21 -1.41
C LYS A 14 28.40 -41.20 -2.01
N GLU A 15 27.88 -40.08 -2.49
CA GLU A 15 28.68 -38.98 -3.03
C GLU A 15 29.28 -38.13 -1.90
N ARG A 16 30.48 -37.58 -2.12
CA ARG A 16 31.15 -36.69 -1.17
C ARG A 16 30.72 -35.23 -1.38
N GLY A 17 30.58 -34.49 -0.29
CA GLY A 17 30.33 -33.04 -0.29
C GLY A 17 31.55 -32.19 -0.70
N GLN A 18 31.35 -30.86 -0.75
CA GLN A 18 32.42 -29.87 -0.95
C GLN A 18 33.27 -29.76 0.34
N PRO A 19 34.61 -29.67 0.27
CA PRO A 19 35.47 -29.41 1.42
C PRO A 19 35.12 -28.09 2.12
N GLU A 20 35.26 -28.04 3.44
CA GLU A 20 34.78 -26.91 4.25
C GLU A 20 35.42 -25.58 3.89
N GLU A 21 36.73 -25.58 3.65
CA GLU A 21 37.52 -24.42 3.22
C GLU A 21 37.02 -23.83 1.88
N ARG A 22 36.37 -24.64 1.04
CA ARG A 22 35.89 -24.26 -0.30
C ARG A 22 34.38 -24.12 -0.38
N LYS A 23 33.66 -24.21 0.75
CA LYS A 23 32.19 -24.02 0.79
C LYS A 23 31.75 -22.66 0.22
N ARG A 24 32.61 -21.63 0.28
CA ARG A 24 32.34 -20.29 -0.31
C ARG A 24 32.01 -20.33 -1.81
N TRP A 25 32.54 -21.32 -2.55
CA TRP A 25 32.34 -21.46 -4.00
C TRP A 25 31.06 -22.22 -4.37
N GLY A 26 30.25 -22.61 -3.38
CA GLY A 26 29.04 -23.38 -3.57
C GLY A 26 29.28 -24.88 -3.72
N LEU A 27 28.31 -25.56 -4.32
CA LEU A 27 28.28 -27.01 -4.44
C LEU A 27 29.41 -27.53 -5.33
N LEU A 28 30.06 -28.63 -4.91
CA LEU A 28 31.04 -29.34 -5.74
C LEU A 28 30.31 -30.14 -6.81
N GLU A 29 30.26 -29.59 -8.01
CA GLU A 29 29.60 -30.22 -9.16
C GLU A 29 30.18 -31.61 -9.46
N LYS A 30 29.29 -32.57 -9.71
CA LYS A 30 29.64 -33.93 -10.10
C LYS A 30 29.37 -34.16 -11.58
N HIS A 31 29.70 -35.35 -12.07
CA HIS A 31 29.52 -35.70 -13.47
C HIS A 31 28.06 -35.57 -13.95
N LYS A 32 27.09 -35.85 -13.06
CA LYS A 32 25.66 -35.66 -13.34
C LYS A 32 25.33 -34.18 -13.58
N ASP A 33 25.84 -33.29 -12.74
CA ASP A 33 25.61 -31.84 -12.84
C ASP A 33 26.31 -31.27 -14.08
N TYR A 34 27.57 -31.67 -14.31
CA TYR A 34 28.32 -31.32 -15.53
C TYR A 34 27.56 -31.76 -16.78
N SER A 35 27.04 -32.99 -16.81
CA SER A 35 26.28 -33.51 -17.94
C SER A 35 25.01 -32.69 -18.19
N ALA A 36 24.29 -32.30 -17.13
CA ALA A 36 23.11 -31.45 -17.25
C ALA A 36 23.47 -30.05 -17.78
N ARG A 37 24.52 -29.42 -17.23
CA ARG A 37 25.01 -28.11 -17.70
C ARG A 37 25.49 -28.16 -19.15
N ALA A 38 26.25 -29.19 -19.52
CA ALA A 38 26.76 -29.35 -20.88
C ALA A 38 25.63 -29.54 -21.90
N ARG A 39 24.58 -30.28 -21.55
CA ARG A 39 23.37 -30.42 -22.38
C ARG A 39 22.67 -29.07 -22.57
N ASP A 40 22.37 -28.34 -21.49
CA ASP A 40 21.74 -27.01 -21.57
C ASP A 40 22.56 -26.02 -22.41
N PHE A 41 23.88 -25.99 -22.24
CA PHE A 41 24.77 -25.15 -23.04
C PHE A 41 24.72 -25.52 -24.52
N ASN A 42 24.79 -26.81 -24.84
CA ASN A 42 24.73 -27.29 -26.22
C ASN A 42 23.36 -27.02 -26.85
N ASP A 43 22.27 -27.11 -26.10
CA ASP A 43 20.92 -26.78 -26.56
C ASP A 43 20.80 -25.29 -26.88
N LYS A 44 21.30 -24.41 -25.99
CA LYS A 44 21.36 -22.95 -26.24
C LYS A 44 22.22 -22.64 -27.45
N LYS A 45 23.38 -23.27 -27.58
CA LYS A 45 24.28 -23.12 -28.74
C LYS A 45 23.61 -23.54 -30.05
N LYS A 46 22.89 -24.66 -30.04
CA LYS A 46 22.12 -25.15 -31.20
C LYS A 46 21.01 -24.16 -31.59
N LYS A 47 20.25 -23.65 -30.62
CA LYS A 47 19.21 -22.63 -30.85
C LYS A 47 19.79 -21.35 -31.45
N LEU A 48 20.90 -20.83 -30.88
CA LEU A 48 21.57 -19.64 -31.40
C LEU A 48 22.11 -19.85 -32.83
N LYS A 49 22.67 -21.03 -33.13
CA LYS A 49 23.12 -21.37 -34.48
C LYS A 49 21.95 -21.35 -35.47
N ALA A 50 20.82 -21.94 -35.11
CA ALA A 50 19.62 -21.93 -35.95
C ALA A 50 19.07 -20.52 -36.18
N LEU A 51 19.03 -19.67 -35.14
CA LEU A 51 18.61 -18.27 -35.28
C LEU A 51 19.56 -17.47 -36.19
N LYS A 52 20.88 -17.66 -36.06
CA LYS A 52 21.86 -17.03 -36.95
C LYS A 52 21.66 -17.44 -38.41
N GLN A 53 21.42 -18.73 -38.67
CA GLN A 53 21.15 -19.19 -40.03
C GLN A 53 19.90 -18.52 -40.60
N LYS A 54 18.80 -18.48 -39.84
CA LYS A 54 17.57 -17.77 -40.25
C LYS A 54 17.78 -16.29 -40.54
N THR A 55 18.67 -15.62 -39.81
CA THR A 55 18.98 -14.20 -40.08
C THR A 55 19.82 -14.00 -41.34
N LEU A 56 20.69 -14.97 -41.68
CA LEU A 56 21.50 -14.92 -42.90
C LEU A 56 20.66 -15.21 -44.15
N ASP A 57 19.76 -16.18 -44.06
CA ASP A 57 18.90 -16.61 -45.17
C ASP A 57 17.65 -15.71 -45.33
N LYS A 58 17.58 -14.57 -44.63
CA LYS A 58 16.41 -13.70 -44.62
C LYS A 58 16.25 -12.99 -45.97
N ASN A 59 15.06 -13.10 -46.58
CA ASN A 59 14.70 -12.30 -47.75
C ASN A 59 14.41 -10.84 -47.34
N PRO A 60 15.10 -9.82 -47.88
CA PRO A 60 14.83 -8.42 -47.57
C PRO A 60 13.44 -7.93 -48.00
N ASP A 61 12.87 -8.55 -49.04
CA ASP A 61 11.57 -8.16 -49.62
C ASP A 61 10.40 -8.99 -49.06
N GLU A 62 10.61 -9.74 -47.98
CA GLU A 62 9.54 -10.51 -47.37
C GLU A 62 8.43 -9.59 -46.82
N PHE A 63 7.18 -9.90 -47.15
CA PHE A 63 6.02 -9.19 -46.63
C PHE A 63 5.01 -10.14 -45.99
N TYR A 64 4.60 -9.81 -44.76
CA TYR A 64 3.58 -10.52 -43.99
C TYR A 64 2.56 -9.51 -43.47
N PHE A 65 1.27 -9.83 -43.56
CA PHE A 65 0.19 -8.94 -43.12
C PHE A 65 0.30 -8.52 -41.64
N GLY A 66 0.90 -9.35 -40.79
CA GLY A 66 1.15 -9.02 -39.38
C GLY A 66 2.13 -7.85 -39.16
N MET A 67 2.89 -7.45 -40.17
CA MET A 67 3.76 -6.27 -40.09
C MET A 67 2.99 -4.94 -40.11
N MET A 68 1.71 -4.96 -40.52
CA MET A 68 0.84 -3.78 -40.51
C MET A 68 0.29 -3.45 -39.12
N SER A 69 0.05 -4.47 -38.28
CA SER A 69 -0.51 -4.29 -36.92
C SER A 69 0.55 -4.32 -35.82
N ARG A 70 1.74 -4.89 -36.09
CA ARG A 70 2.82 -5.02 -35.10
C ARG A 70 3.96 -4.07 -35.41
N LYS A 71 4.41 -3.34 -34.39
CA LYS A 71 5.64 -2.53 -34.47
C LYS A 71 6.85 -3.44 -34.38
N GLY A 72 7.75 -3.36 -35.36
CA GLY A 72 8.99 -4.13 -35.41
C GLY A 72 9.94 -3.83 -34.23
N PRO A 73 11.05 -4.59 -34.11
CA PRO A 73 12.04 -4.34 -33.07
C PRO A 73 12.63 -2.93 -33.24
N ALA A 74 12.82 -2.22 -32.13
CA ALA A 74 13.43 -0.90 -32.18
C ALA A 74 14.89 -1.03 -32.60
N THR A 75 15.31 -0.31 -33.65
CA THR A 75 16.70 -0.33 -34.16
C THR A 75 17.53 0.87 -33.67
N THR A 76 16.86 1.89 -33.11
CA THR A 76 17.44 3.15 -32.65
C THR A 76 16.88 3.57 -31.29
N GLY A 77 17.66 4.31 -30.49
CA GLY A 77 17.24 4.90 -29.21
C GLY A 77 17.79 4.19 -27.97
N LYS A 78 17.56 4.80 -26.79
CA LYS A 78 18.14 4.36 -25.50
C LYS A 78 17.64 3.00 -25.02
N ASN A 79 16.43 2.60 -25.40
CA ASN A 79 15.79 1.34 -24.99
C ASN A 79 15.75 0.33 -26.15
N ARG A 80 16.88 0.19 -26.87
CA ARG A 80 16.98 -0.69 -28.03
C ARG A 80 17.06 -2.16 -27.58
N THR A 81 16.02 -2.94 -27.87
CA THR A 81 16.00 -4.38 -27.67
C THR A 81 15.70 -5.10 -28.98
N GLY A 82 16.33 -6.26 -29.19
CA GLY A 82 16.11 -7.08 -30.40
C GLY A 82 14.78 -7.84 -30.43
N THR A 83 13.94 -7.67 -29.41
CA THR A 83 12.62 -8.29 -29.30
C THR A 83 11.54 -7.38 -29.87
N VAL A 84 10.54 -7.97 -30.53
CA VAL A 84 9.33 -7.26 -30.94
C VAL A 84 8.52 -6.92 -29.69
N ASN A 85 8.18 -5.64 -29.49
CA ASN A 85 7.35 -5.24 -28.36
C ASN A 85 5.93 -5.77 -28.54
N GLY A 86 5.44 -6.52 -27.55
CA GLY A 86 4.06 -6.96 -27.49
C GLY A 86 3.12 -5.85 -27.04
N ASP A 87 1.84 -6.00 -27.36
CA ASP A 87 0.79 -5.18 -26.76
C ASP A 87 0.53 -5.64 -25.31
N ARG A 88 0.33 -4.68 -24.41
CA ARG A 88 -0.06 -4.94 -23.02
C ARG A 88 -1.59 -4.98 -22.86
N GLY A 89 -2.35 -4.67 -23.90
CA GLY A 89 -3.82 -4.64 -23.91
C GLY A 89 -4.42 -3.32 -23.42
N ASN A 90 -3.59 -2.28 -23.21
CA ASN A 90 -4.08 -0.96 -22.82
C ASN A 90 -4.41 -0.16 -24.08
N GLU A 91 -5.69 0.20 -24.22
CA GLU A 91 -6.17 1.00 -25.35
C GLU A 91 -6.43 2.46 -24.94
N ALA A 92 -6.36 3.36 -25.92
CA ALA A 92 -6.73 4.75 -25.72
C ALA A 92 -8.25 4.87 -25.62
N LEU A 93 -8.74 5.11 -24.40
CA LEU A 93 -10.18 5.26 -24.14
C LEU A 93 -10.73 6.58 -24.70
N SER A 94 -11.98 6.52 -25.19
CA SER A 94 -12.70 7.71 -25.62
C SER A 94 -13.02 8.63 -24.44
N GLN A 95 -13.15 9.94 -24.70
CA GLN A 95 -13.44 10.91 -23.64
C GLN A 95 -14.77 10.63 -22.93
N GLU A 96 -15.75 10.04 -23.62
CA GLU A 96 -17.03 9.66 -23.03
C GLU A 96 -16.90 8.47 -22.08
N ALA A 97 -16.14 7.44 -22.47
CA ALA A 97 -15.83 6.31 -21.59
C ALA A 97 -15.09 6.77 -20.33
N VAL A 98 -14.08 7.63 -20.48
CA VAL A 98 -13.34 8.20 -19.34
C VAL A 98 -14.26 9.00 -18.41
N ARG A 99 -15.19 9.81 -18.94
CA ARG A 99 -16.18 10.55 -18.13
C ARG A 99 -17.11 9.60 -17.36
N LEU A 100 -17.54 8.51 -17.97
CA LEU A 100 -18.38 7.49 -17.33
C LEU A 100 -17.63 6.85 -16.16
N PHE A 101 -16.42 6.34 -16.39
CA PHE A 101 -15.60 5.72 -15.34
C PHE A 101 -15.31 6.70 -14.20
N LYS A 102 -14.97 7.96 -14.50
CA LYS A 102 -14.73 8.96 -13.46
C LYS A 102 -15.99 9.34 -12.67
N THR A 103 -17.17 9.18 -13.27
CA THR A 103 -18.44 9.37 -12.56
C THR A 103 -18.71 8.20 -11.60
N GLN A 104 -18.42 6.97 -12.03
CA GLN A 104 -18.49 5.77 -11.19
C GLN A 104 -17.49 5.85 -10.02
N ASP A 105 -16.23 6.22 -10.31
CA ASP A 105 -15.19 6.43 -9.30
C ASP A 105 -15.64 7.45 -8.25
N LEU A 106 -16.19 8.59 -8.67
CA LEU A 106 -16.69 9.61 -7.75
C LEU A 106 -17.84 9.08 -6.88
N GLY A 107 -18.77 8.33 -7.47
CA GLY A 107 -19.85 7.68 -6.73
C GLY A 107 -19.32 6.76 -5.63
N TYR A 108 -18.33 5.93 -5.96
CA TYR A 108 -17.66 5.05 -5.00
C TYR A 108 -16.92 5.84 -3.90
N VAL A 109 -16.15 6.85 -4.25
CA VAL A 109 -15.43 7.67 -3.25
C VAL A 109 -16.41 8.36 -2.30
N ARG A 110 -17.53 8.87 -2.81
CA ARG A 110 -18.59 9.47 -1.98
C ARG A 110 -19.22 8.49 -0.99
N THR A 111 -19.54 7.27 -1.43
CA THR A 111 -20.10 6.26 -0.53
C THR A 111 -19.10 5.87 0.55
N MET A 112 -17.82 5.70 0.18
CA MET A 112 -16.74 5.40 1.13
C MET A 112 -16.50 6.56 2.11
N ARG A 113 -16.51 7.81 1.64
CA ARG A 113 -16.38 9.00 2.49
C ARG A 113 -17.53 9.10 3.49
N ASN A 114 -18.77 8.88 3.05
CA ASN A 114 -19.95 8.90 3.93
C ASN A 114 -19.88 7.81 5.00
N LYS A 115 -19.32 6.64 4.67
CA LYS A 115 -19.06 5.58 5.65
C LYS A 115 -18.01 6.01 6.67
N ALA A 116 -16.87 6.53 6.20
CA ALA A 116 -15.81 7.03 7.08
C ALA A 116 -16.30 8.15 8.01
N LEU A 117 -17.15 9.05 7.52
CA LEU A 117 -17.77 10.12 8.32
C LEU A 117 -18.59 9.54 9.49
N LYS A 118 -19.44 8.53 9.22
CA LYS A 118 -20.21 7.85 10.27
C LYS A 118 -19.33 7.10 11.26
N ASP A 119 -18.24 6.51 10.78
CA ASP A 119 -17.28 5.80 11.64
C ASP A 119 -16.55 6.78 12.57
N VAL A 120 -16.12 7.95 12.06
CA VAL A 120 -15.56 9.03 12.87
C VAL A 120 -16.56 9.50 13.92
N GLU A 121 -17.80 9.82 13.52
CA GLU A 121 -18.84 10.27 14.44
C GLU A 121 -19.12 9.24 15.55
N LYS A 122 -19.16 7.95 15.20
CA LYS A 122 -19.35 6.85 16.17
C LYS A 122 -18.17 6.73 17.14
N LEU A 123 -16.94 6.87 16.66
CA LEU A 123 -15.74 6.82 17.49
C LEU A 123 -15.65 8.05 18.40
N GLU A 124 -15.98 9.24 17.91
CA GLU A 124 -16.02 10.48 18.69
C GLU A 124 -17.01 10.36 19.85
N ARG A 125 -18.24 9.91 19.59
CA ARG A 125 -19.25 9.66 20.64
C ARG A 125 -18.74 8.67 21.70
N ARG A 126 -18.03 7.61 21.30
CA ARG A 126 -17.42 6.64 22.23
C ARG A 126 -16.30 7.26 23.05
N THR A 127 -15.43 8.06 22.44
CA THR A 127 -14.32 8.70 23.16
C THR A 127 -14.80 9.70 24.21
N VAL A 128 -15.82 10.52 23.89
CA VAL A 128 -16.43 11.46 24.84
C VAL A 128 -17.01 10.73 26.05
N GLY A 129 -17.65 9.57 25.83
CA GLY A 129 -18.22 8.75 26.90
C GLY A 129 -17.19 8.13 27.86
N ILE A 130 -15.92 7.99 27.47
CA ILE A 130 -14.86 7.44 28.32
C ILE A 130 -14.04 8.53 29.01
N LYS A 131 -13.68 9.61 28.30
CA LYS A 131 -12.86 10.69 28.89
C LYS A 131 -13.69 11.62 29.78
N GLY A 132 -14.99 11.80 29.50
CA GLY A 132 -15.79 12.87 30.12
C GLY A 132 -15.29 14.25 29.67
N THR A 133 -16.20 15.21 29.52
CA THR A 133 -15.84 16.58 29.08
C THR A 133 -16.21 17.65 30.09
N GLY A 134 -16.69 17.25 31.28
CA GLY A 134 -17.07 18.16 32.35
C GLY A 134 -15.86 18.57 33.18
N THR A 135 -15.73 19.86 33.47
CA THR A 135 -14.83 20.37 34.51
C THR A 135 -15.55 20.29 35.86
N LYS A 136 -14.94 19.63 36.85
CA LYS A 136 -15.47 19.61 38.23
C LYS A 136 -15.27 20.99 38.85
N VAL A 137 -16.35 21.65 39.24
CA VAL A 137 -16.30 22.91 40.00
C VAL A 137 -16.65 22.59 41.43
N VAL A 138 -15.71 22.83 42.35
CA VAL A 138 -15.90 22.65 43.79
C VAL A 138 -16.12 24.02 44.40
N PHE A 139 -17.25 24.21 45.09
CA PHE A 139 -17.53 25.44 45.84
C PHE A 139 -16.92 25.31 47.23
N VAL A 140 -16.31 26.40 47.70
CA VAL A 140 -15.60 26.47 48.99
C VAL A 140 -16.05 27.75 49.69
N ASP A 141 -16.18 27.72 51.01
CA ASP A 141 -16.77 28.80 51.80
C ASP A 141 -15.80 29.96 52.06
N ASP A 142 -14.50 29.70 52.19
CA ASP A 142 -13.48 30.71 52.51
C ASP A 142 -12.26 30.72 51.55
N GLU A 143 -11.66 31.90 51.32
CA GLU A 143 -10.47 32.08 50.46
C GLU A 143 -9.23 31.31 50.98
N GLU A 144 -9.10 31.15 52.30
CA GLU A 144 -7.99 30.39 52.89
C GLU A 144 -8.11 28.89 52.60
N GLU A 145 -9.33 28.36 52.62
CA GLU A 145 -9.62 26.96 52.30
C GLU A 145 -9.44 26.69 50.79
N GLN A 146 -9.75 27.67 49.94
CA GLN A 146 -9.47 27.61 48.51
C GLN A 146 -7.96 27.52 48.22
N ARG A 147 -7.13 28.34 48.88
CA ARG A 147 -5.66 28.30 48.69
C ARG A 147 -5.05 27.00 49.18
N ARG A 148 -5.55 26.47 50.29
CA ARG A 148 -5.06 25.21 50.87
C ARG A 148 -5.34 24.02 49.97
N ARG A 149 -6.58 23.88 49.46
CA ARG A 149 -6.93 22.84 48.47
C ARG A 149 -6.11 22.98 47.19
N ALA A 150 -5.91 24.21 46.70
CA ALA A 150 -5.09 24.45 45.52
C ALA A 150 -3.61 24.09 45.71
N SER A 151 -3.04 24.26 46.92
CA SER A 151 -1.69 23.80 47.24
C SER A 151 -1.59 22.28 47.39
N GLU A 152 -2.57 21.66 48.06
CA GLU A 152 -2.65 20.20 48.22
C GLU A 152 -2.76 19.50 46.85
N ASP A 153 -3.53 20.06 45.91
CA ASP A 153 -3.63 19.57 44.52
C ASP A 153 -2.33 19.76 43.69
N MET A 154 -1.39 20.62 44.11
CA MET A 154 -0.13 20.84 43.38
C MET A 154 1.00 19.90 43.79
N ASP A 155 1.02 19.42 45.04
CA ASP A 155 2.10 18.61 45.61
C ASP A 155 1.98 17.09 45.34
N VAL A 156 0.91 16.67 44.68
CA VAL A 156 0.72 15.28 44.27
C VAL A 156 1.37 15.06 42.89
N ASP A 157 2.26 14.06 42.76
CA ASP A 157 2.89 13.71 41.49
C ASP A 157 1.83 13.43 40.40
N ASP A 158 2.12 13.74 39.13
CA ASP A 158 1.18 13.65 38.00
C ASP A 158 0.66 12.20 37.75
N GLU A 159 1.25 11.18 38.41
CA GLU A 159 0.74 9.80 38.46
C GLU A 159 -0.25 9.53 39.62
N GLU A 160 -0.25 10.35 40.67
CA GLU A 160 -1.09 10.23 41.88
C GLU A 160 -2.17 11.33 42.01
N LYS A 161 -2.23 12.33 41.10
CA LYS A 161 -3.38 13.24 40.95
C LYS A 161 -4.61 12.49 40.42
N GLU A 162 -4.99 11.42 41.12
CA GLU A 162 -6.32 10.88 41.10
C GLU A 162 -7.18 11.78 41.98
N ASP A 163 -8.36 12.16 41.47
CA ASP A 163 -9.42 12.78 42.26
C ASP A 163 -9.58 12.05 43.61
N THR A 164 -8.99 12.59 44.68
CA THR A 164 -9.40 12.37 46.05
C THR A 164 -10.73 13.10 46.21
N SER A 165 -11.78 12.44 45.72
CA SER A 165 -13.14 12.74 46.13
C SER A 165 -13.23 12.48 47.63
N ASP A 166 -13.15 13.53 48.44
CA ASP A 166 -13.43 13.49 49.88
C ASP A 166 -14.80 12.85 50.11
N GLY A 167 -14.78 11.56 50.51
CA GLY A 167 -15.97 10.79 50.88
C GLY A 167 -16.05 9.37 50.33
N GLU A 168 -15.00 8.53 50.41
CA GLU A 168 -15.12 7.06 50.42
C GLU A 168 -13.82 6.40 50.98
N PRO A 169 -13.88 5.17 51.55
CA PRO A 169 -13.01 4.69 52.63
C PRO A 169 -11.56 4.35 52.21
N GLU A 170 -10.65 4.43 53.18
CA GLU A 170 -9.18 4.23 53.11
C GLU A 170 -8.68 2.84 52.64
N SER A 171 -9.47 2.05 51.91
CA SER A 171 -9.02 0.81 51.29
C SER A 171 -9.28 0.84 49.79
N VAL A 172 -8.32 1.40 49.03
CA VAL A 172 -8.30 1.32 47.57
C VAL A 172 -8.15 -0.15 47.16
N ASP A 173 -9.27 -0.83 46.94
CA ASP A 173 -9.30 -2.19 46.42
C ASP A 173 -8.53 -2.24 45.09
N ASN A 174 -7.59 -3.19 44.93
CA ASN A 174 -6.85 -3.41 43.69
C ASN A 174 -7.75 -3.48 42.42
N VAL A 175 -9.04 -3.80 42.61
CA VAL A 175 -10.09 -3.85 41.59
C VAL A 175 -10.35 -2.49 40.94
N THR A 176 -10.41 -1.40 41.71
CA THR A 176 -10.71 -0.04 41.18
C THR A 176 -9.54 0.52 40.38
N LYS A 177 -8.31 0.33 40.87
CA LYS A 177 -7.07 0.67 40.14
C LYS A 177 -6.94 -0.09 38.82
N ASN A 178 -7.27 -1.39 38.83
CA ASN A 178 -7.28 -2.21 37.61
C ASN A 178 -8.32 -1.73 36.59
N PHE A 179 -9.51 -1.32 37.04
CA PHE A 179 -10.56 -0.78 36.17
C PHE A 179 -10.14 0.55 35.52
N ARG A 180 -9.54 1.47 36.27
CA ARG A 180 -9.01 2.74 35.74
C ARG A 180 -7.88 2.54 34.74
N SER A 181 -6.95 1.61 35.00
CA SER A 181 -5.89 1.25 34.06
C SER A 181 -6.45 0.69 32.74
N MET A 182 -7.51 -0.13 32.82
CA MET A 182 -8.22 -0.64 31.65
C MET A 182 -8.91 0.48 30.85
N GLN A 183 -9.60 1.40 31.51
CA GLN A 183 -10.21 2.56 30.87
C GLN A 183 -9.18 3.46 30.16
N LYS A 184 -8.03 3.72 30.79
CA LYS A 184 -6.92 4.48 30.16
C LYS A 184 -6.42 3.79 28.89
N LYS A 185 -6.21 2.46 28.93
CA LYS A 185 -5.80 1.67 27.76
C LYS A 185 -6.84 1.68 26.64
N GLU A 186 -8.12 1.61 26.99
CA GLU A 186 -9.22 1.69 26.03
C GLU A 186 -9.34 3.08 25.40
N ALA A 187 -9.22 4.15 26.20
CA ALA A 187 -9.20 5.52 25.73
C ALA A 187 -8.05 5.75 24.73
N MET A 188 -6.82 5.31 25.06
CA MET A 188 -5.67 5.40 24.15
C MET A 188 -5.91 4.65 22.83
N LYS A 189 -6.49 3.43 22.90
CA LYS A 189 -6.83 2.65 21.70
C LYS A 189 -7.85 3.37 20.83
N LEU A 190 -8.91 3.94 21.43
CA LEU A 190 -9.92 4.70 20.72
C LEU A 190 -9.36 5.98 20.10
N GLU A 191 -8.45 6.67 20.78
CA GLU A 191 -7.78 7.87 20.24
C GLU A 191 -6.96 7.54 18.99
N ILE A 192 -6.21 6.44 19.02
CA ILE A 192 -5.45 5.97 17.85
C ILE A 192 -6.41 5.61 16.70
N GLN A 193 -7.53 4.94 17.00
CA GLN A 193 -8.53 4.59 15.99
C GLN A 193 -9.19 5.84 15.40
N LEU A 194 -9.56 6.80 16.23
CA LEU A 194 -10.18 8.05 15.84
C LEU A 194 -9.22 8.88 14.97
N ARG A 195 -7.93 8.95 15.33
CA ARG A 195 -6.92 9.60 14.50
C ARG A 195 -6.84 8.97 13.10
N LYS A 196 -6.74 7.64 13.02
CA LYS A 196 -6.73 6.91 11.74
C LYS A 196 -8.00 7.13 10.93
N ALA A 197 -9.17 7.16 11.59
CA ALA A 197 -10.45 7.38 10.93
C ALA A 197 -10.56 8.81 10.37
N ARG A 198 -10.05 9.82 11.10
CA ARG A 198 -9.95 11.20 10.61
C ARG A 198 -9.01 11.31 9.41
N GLU A 199 -7.81 10.72 9.49
CA GLU A 199 -6.87 10.66 8.37
C GLU A 199 -7.50 10.02 7.11
N GLN A 200 -8.23 8.91 7.28
CA GLN A 200 -8.95 8.26 6.18
C GLN A 200 -10.05 9.16 5.60
N LEU A 201 -10.82 9.85 6.45
CA LEU A 201 -11.84 10.79 6.01
C LEU A 201 -11.21 11.93 5.20
N ASP A 202 -10.11 12.49 5.68
CA ASP A 202 -9.40 13.58 5.01
C ASP A 202 -8.91 13.16 3.61
N VAL A 203 -8.25 12.00 3.50
CA VAL A 203 -7.80 11.44 2.21
C VAL A 203 -8.98 11.23 1.25
N LEU A 204 -10.11 10.70 1.74
CA LEU A 204 -11.31 10.52 0.91
C LEU A 204 -11.92 11.85 0.48
N THR A 205 -11.89 12.88 1.34
CA THR A 205 -12.37 14.22 0.97
C THR A 205 -11.48 14.87 -0.09
N GLU A 206 -10.16 14.69 -0.01
CA GLU A 206 -9.21 15.17 -1.01
C GLU A 206 -9.39 14.45 -2.34
N ALA A 207 -9.56 13.13 -2.30
CA ALA A 207 -9.84 12.32 -3.48
C ALA A 207 -11.16 12.73 -4.16
N GLU A 208 -12.22 12.99 -3.38
CA GLU A 208 -13.50 13.49 -3.89
C GLU A 208 -13.31 14.83 -4.62
N ARG A 209 -12.68 15.81 -3.96
CA ARG A 209 -12.40 17.13 -4.54
C ARG A 209 -11.55 17.02 -5.82
N ALA A 210 -10.55 16.16 -5.82
CA ALA A 210 -9.69 15.94 -6.99
C ALA A 210 -10.47 15.34 -8.17
N LEU A 211 -11.36 14.38 -7.93
CA LEU A 211 -12.22 13.79 -8.97
C LEU A 211 -13.23 14.80 -9.50
N GLU A 212 -13.81 15.64 -8.63
CA GLU A 212 -14.70 16.72 -9.06
C GLU A 212 -13.99 17.73 -9.96
N LEU A 213 -12.76 18.13 -9.61
CA LEU A 213 -11.91 18.97 -10.45
C LEU A 213 -11.57 18.31 -11.79
N GLN A 214 -11.27 17.01 -11.81
CA GLN A 214 -11.04 16.27 -13.05
C GLN A 214 -12.30 16.26 -13.92
N ARG A 215 -13.48 15.99 -13.35
CA ARG A 215 -14.76 16.04 -14.09
C ARG A 215 -15.05 17.43 -14.65
N ALA A 216 -14.80 18.48 -13.88
CA ALA A 216 -14.98 19.85 -14.33
C ALA A 216 -14.03 20.21 -15.50
N ARG A 217 -12.78 19.71 -15.47
CA ARG A 217 -11.83 19.85 -16.59
C ARG A 217 -12.23 19.06 -17.83
N MET A 218 -12.93 17.94 -17.66
CA MET A 218 -13.41 17.08 -18.73
C MET A 218 -14.81 17.45 -19.24
N ALA A 219 -15.46 18.46 -18.68
CA ALA A 219 -16.81 18.88 -19.07
C ALA A 219 -16.88 19.25 -20.56
N LYS A 220 -18.06 19.09 -21.17
CA LYS A 220 -18.27 19.44 -22.60
C LYS A 220 -18.14 20.94 -22.87
N SER A 221 -18.36 21.77 -21.84
CA SER A 221 -18.21 23.21 -21.87
C SER A 221 -17.17 23.62 -20.83
N PRO A 222 -16.35 24.67 -21.08
CA PRO A 222 -15.35 25.11 -20.10
C PRO A 222 -16.06 25.61 -18.83
N MET A 223 -15.98 24.85 -17.73
CA MET A 223 -16.63 25.20 -16.45
C MET A 223 -15.66 25.83 -15.45
N VAL A 224 -14.39 25.45 -15.49
CA VAL A 224 -13.41 25.80 -14.45
C VAL A 224 -12.13 26.34 -15.09
N GLY A 225 -11.71 27.53 -14.64
CA GLY A 225 -10.38 28.06 -14.93
C GLY A 225 -9.32 27.37 -14.07
N GLY A 226 -8.06 27.43 -14.47
CA GLY A 226 -6.99 26.76 -13.72
C GLY A 226 -5.61 27.09 -14.25
N VAL A 227 -4.62 26.38 -13.72
CA VAL A 227 -3.23 26.47 -14.18
C VAL A 227 -2.89 25.18 -14.90
N THR A 228 -2.37 25.28 -16.12
CA THR A 228 -1.91 24.12 -16.89
C THR A 228 -0.65 23.51 -16.25
N LYS A 229 -0.27 22.30 -16.64
CA LYS A 229 0.99 21.67 -16.16
C LYS A 229 2.25 22.50 -16.45
N LYS A 230 2.17 23.46 -17.39
CA LYS A 230 3.25 24.40 -17.74
C LYS A 230 3.19 25.72 -16.94
N GLY A 231 2.29 25.85 -15.96
CA GLY A 231 2.17 27.08 -15.16
C GLY A 231 1.28 28.17 -15.75
N VAL A 232 0.67 27.95 -16.93
CA VAL A 232 -0.17 28.97 -17.59
C VAL A 232 -1.57 28.99 -16.96
N LYS A 233 -1.98 30.15 -16.42
CA LYS A 233 -3.32 30.38 -15.86
C LYS A 233 -4.32 30.69 -16.98
N PHE A 234 -5.45 30.00 -17.03
CA PHE A 234 -6.55 30.27 -17.93
C PHE A 234 -7.85 30.49 -17.14
N LYS A 235 -8.68 31.42 -17.59
CA LYS A 235 -9.99 31.74 -17.00
C LYS A 235 -11.06 31.55 -18.08
N VAL A 236 -12.17 30.94 -17.70
CA VAL A 236 -13.34 30.80 -18.57
C VAL A 236 -14.04 32.16 -18.68
N LYS A 237 -14.27 32.65 -19.90
CA LYS A 237 -15.13 33.83 -20.15
C LYS A 237 -16.60 33.42 -20.08
N GLN A 238 -17.40 34.18 -19.33
CA GLN A 238 -18.78 33.85 -19.03
C GLN A 238 -19.70 34.03 -20.26
N ARG A 239 -20.19 32.91 -20.81
CA ARG A 239 -21.58 32.76 -21.24
C ARG A 239 -21.90 31.28 -21.44
N ARG A 240 -22.76 30.74 -20.58
CA ARG A 240 -23.40 29.43 -20.80
C ARG A 240 -24.66 29.69 -21.61
N ASN A 241 -24.55 29.70 -22.93
CA ASN A 241 -25.75 29.62 -23.76
C ASN A 241 -26.30 28.20 -23.73
N ARG A 242 -27.62 28.13 -23.69
CA ARG A 242 -28.43 26.91 -23.57
C ARG A 242 -28.27 26.02 -24.80
#